data_AF-A0A964VRH7-F1
#
_entry.id   AF-A0A964VRH7-F1
#
_cell.length_a   1.000
_cell.length_b   1.000
_cell.length_c   1.000
_cell.angle_alpha   90.00
_cell.angle_beta   90.00
_cell.angle_gamma   90.00
#
_symmetry.space_group_name_H-M   'P 1'
#
loop_
_entity.id
_entity.type
_entity.pdbx_description
1 polymer ?
#
loop_
_entity_poly.entity_id
_entity_poly.type
_entity_poly.pdbx_seq_one_letter_code
_entity_poly.pdbx_strand_id
1 'polypeptide(L)'
;MRSLKSITLGLWLAALFALSLRAETFQLNNSDTITGEIIGNPNDAEIQVKIGEGEYKKISWSDLSQATLKQLAQNPKFLPHAEPFIEIPQADRVKKTAVPITQPPRLTLPAKGSLLGALFGSSVGLFCLFLIYAANLYAGYEVGVVRAYSPALTCGISAVAPVIGPIIFLCLPTHMGAATEASAPPPPPPAEEEPVTSSFAGDTQAAEHPSSLHFADQSHAAAAALPPTQVFQRGQFTFNRRFIETKFSHFFTVVRRDAEKDLVLLVKTPRGEFNVHRISRISANDLHAEVKKGPATSEVSIPFGEIQEIRLKHKDA
;
A
#
# COMPACT_ATOMS: atom_id res chain seq x y z
N MET A 1 -64.93 -52.28 -68.18
CA MET A 1 -63.54 -51.93 -67.78
C MET A 1 -63.05 -50.55 -68.26
N ARG A 2 -63.66 -49.90 -69.27
CA ARG A 2 -63.26 -48.55 -69.73
C ARG A 2 -63.78 -47.38 -68.87
N SER A 3 -64.94 -47.52 -68.22
CA SER A 3 -65.53 -46.48 -67.36
C SER A 3 -64.82 -46.35 -66.00
N LEU A 4 -64.36 -47.45 -65.41
CA LEU A 4 -63.69 -47.42 -64.11
C LEU A 4 -62.32 -46.74 -64.19
N LYS A 5 -61.60 -46.89 -65.31
CA LYS A 5 -60.31 -46.23 -65.56
C LYS A 5 -60.45 -44.73 -65.84
N SER A 6 -61.57 -44.30 -66.41
CA SER A 6 -61.86 -42.87 -66.64
C SER A 6 -62.28 -42.17 -65.35
N ILE A 7 -63.01 -42.87 -64.46
CA ILE A 7 -63.37 -42.35 -63.14
C ILE A 7 -62.12 -42.21 -62.24
N THR A 8 -61.21 -43.20 -62.23
CA THR A 8 -59.98 -43.07 -61.45
C THR A 8 -59.03 -42.02 -62.00
N LEU A 9 -58.92 -41.89 -63.33
CA LEU A 9 -58.14 -40.80 -63.94
C LEU A 9 -58.75 -39.42 -63.64
N GLY A 10 -60.09 -39.30 -63.68
CA GLY A 10 -60.79 -38.08 -63.31
C GLY A 10 -60.63 -37.71 -61.83
N LEU A 11 -60.67 -38.70 -60.92
CA LEU A 11 -60.43 -38.49 -59.49
C LEU A 11 -58.98 -38.09 -59.20
N TRP A 12 -58.03 -38.67 -59.94
CA TRP A 12 -56.61 -38.33 -59.82
C TRP A 12 -56.31 -36.94 -60.39
N LEU A 13 -56.94 -36.55 -61.50
CA LEU A 13 -56.83 -35.20 -62.06
C LEU A 13 -57.50 -34.16 -61.15
N ALA A 14 -58.65 -34.49 -60.56
CA ALA A 14 -59.33 -33.64 -59.57
C ALA A 14 -58.51 -33.52 -58.27
N ALA A 15 -57.85 -34.58 -57.82
CA ALA A 15 -56.93 -34.53 -56.67
C ALA A 15 -55.68 -33.68 -56.98
N LEU A 16 -55.14 -33.74 -58.20
CA LEU A 16 -54.04 -32.87 -58.63
C LEU A 16 -54.45 -31.40 -58.76
N PHE A 17 -55.67 -31.12 -59.22
CA PHE A 17 -56.23 -29.76 -59.23
C PHE A 17 -56.52 -29.25 -57.82
N ALA A 18 -57.01 -30.10 -56.91
CA ALA A 18 -57.23 -29.75 -55.51
C ALA A 18 -55.92 -29.49 -54.74
N LEU A 19 -54.81 -30.14 -55.11
CA LEU A 19 -53.48 -29.83 -54.55
C LEU A 19 -52.90 -28.49 -55.01
N SER A 20 -53.41 -27.93 -56.12
CA SER A 20 -52.90 -26.69 -56.71
C SER A 20 -53.60 -25.43 -56.16
N LEU A 21 -54.65 -25.58 -55.35
CA LEU A 21 -55.34 -24.48 -54.66
C LEU A 21 -54.82 -24.34 -53.22
N ARG A 22 -53.53 -24.07 -53.06
CA ARG A 22 -52.97 -23.59 -51.80
C ARG A 22 -53.11 -22.06 -51.75
N ALA A 23 -54.30 -21.59 -51.43
CA ALA A 23 -54.46 -20.21 -51.00
C ALA A 23 -54.04 -20.12 -49.54
N GLU A 24 -52.91 -19.48 -49.26
CA GLU A 24 -52.47 -19.24 -47.88
C GLU A 24 -53.18 -17.99 -47.35
N THR A 25 -53.65 -18.08 -46.10
CA THR A 25 -54.31 -16.97 -45.41
C THR A 25 -53.30 -16.21 -44.56
N PHE A 26 -53.01 -14.98 -44.97
CA PHE A 26 -52.09 -14.08 -44.27
C PHE A 26 -52.91 -13.20 -43.32
N GLN A 27 -52.59 -13.25 -42.01
CA GLN A 27 -53.24 -12.38 -41.02
C GLN A 27 -52.39 -11.12 -40.81
N LEU A 28 -53.02 -9.96 -40.95
CA LEU A 28 -52.38 -8.66 -40.70
C LEU A 28 -52.61 -8.23 -39.24
N ASN A 29 -51.75 -7.34 -38.76
CA ASN A 29 -51.83 -6.78 -37.40
C ASN A 29 -53.15 -6.04 -37.12
N ASN A 30 -53.87 -5.64 -38.17
CA ASN A 30 -55.15 -4.95 -38.10
C ASN A 30 -56.36 -5.90 -38.06
N SER A 31 -56.15 -7.21 -37.83
CA SER A 31 -57.17 -8.29 -37.84
C SER A 31 -57.78 -8.64 -39.22
N ASP A 32 -57.33 -7.99 -40.29
CA ASP A 32 -57.69 -8.33 -41.67
C ASP A 32 -56.97 -9.61 -42.11
N THR A 33 -57.73 -10.53 -42.70
CA THR A 33 -57.20 -11.78 -43.28
C THR A 33 -57.19 -11.68 -44.80
N ILE A 34 -56.03 -11.83 -45.41
CA ILE A 34 -55.86 -11.79 -46.87
C ILE A 34 -55.54 -13.20 -47.35
N THR A 35 -56.42 -13.75 -48.18
CA THR A 35 -56.25 -15.07 -48.78
C THR A 35 -55.67 -14.88 -50.17
N GLY A 36 -54.47 -15.40 -50.43
CA GLY A 36 -53.83 -15.25 -51.73
C GLY A 36 -52.59 -16.10 -51.91
N GLU A 37 -52.04 -16.10 -53.11
CA GLU A 37 -50.79 -16.79 -53.44
C GLU A 37 -49.65 -15.77 -53.45
N ILE A 38 -48.53 -16.07 -52.78
CA ILE A 38 -47.34 -15.20 -52.83
C ILE A 38 -46.67 -15.38 -54.19
N ILE A 39 -46.61 -14.31 -54.96
CA ILE A 39 -46.00 -14.32 -56.29
C ILE A 39 -44.85 -13.32 -56.30
N GLY A 40 -43.64 -13.84 -56.52
CA GLY A 40 -42.43 -13.02 -56.63
C GLY A 40 -41.35 -13.40 -55.63
N ASN A 41 -40.11 -12.99 -55.93
CA ASN A 41 -39.02 -13.08 -54.98
C ASN A 41 -39.25 -12.03 -53.88
N PRO A 42 -39.07 -12.36 -52.59
CA PRO A 42 -39.25 -11.39 -51.52
C PRO A 42 -38.31 -10.20 -51.72
N ASN A 43 -38.87 -9.00 -51.60
CA ASN A 43 -38.10 -7.77 -51.59
C ASN A 43 -37.90 -7.34 -50.12
N ASP A 44 -36.85 -6.57 -49.84
CA ASP A 44 -36.43 -6.25 -48.46
C ASP A 44 -37.52 -5.58 -47.59
N ALA A 45 -38.58 -5.00 -48.19
CA ALA A 45 -39.61 -4.25 -47.49
C ALA A 45 -41.06 -4.73 -47.72
N GLU A 46 -41.32 -5.53 -48.76
CA GLU A 46 -42.69 -5.85 -49.19
C GLU A 46 -42.83 -7.27 -49.76
N ILE A 47 -43.99 -7.86 -49.55
CA ILE A 47 -44.43 -9.11 -50.17
C ILE A 47 -45.59 -8.82 -51.11
N GLN A 48 -45.53 -9.39 -52.31
CA GLN A 48 -46.62 -9.32 -53.28
C GLN A 48 -47.49 -10.55 -53.15
N VAL A 49 -48.74 -10.33 -52.73
CA VAL A 49 -49.74 -11.39 -52.59
C VAL A 49 -50.80 -11.17 -53.67
N LYS A 50 -51.05 -12.20 -54.49
CA LYS A 50 -52.12 -12.22 -55.47
C LYS A 50 -53.40 -12.68 -54.79
N ILE A 51 -54.37 -11.78 -54.65
CA ILE A 51 -55.63 -12.00 -53.91
C ILE A 51 -56.72 -12.56 -54.84
N GLY A 52 -56.59 -12.37 -56.16
CA GLY A 52 -57.54 -12.84 -57.17
C GLY A 52 -56.98 -12.79 -58.60
N GLU A 53 -57.83 -13.07 -59.59
CA GLU A 53 -57.45 -13.13 -61.00
C GLU A 53 -57.12 -11.73 -61.56
N GLY A 54 -55.86 -11.31 -61.41
CA GLY A 54 -55.32 -10.04 -61.93
C GLY A 54 -55.06 -8.95 -60.87
N GLU A 55 -55.45 -9.17 -59.62
CA GLU A 55 -55.21 -8.21 -58.53
C GLU A 55 -54.04 -8.62 -57.63
N TYR A 56 -53.07 -7.70 -57.53
CA TYR A 56 -51.86 -7.85 -56.73
C TYR A 56 -51.86 -6.80 -55.61
N LYS A 57 -51.72 -7.25 -54.36
CA LYS A 57 -51.58 -6.36 -53.22
C LYS A 57 -50.17 -6.48 -52.65
N LYS A 58 -49.53 -5.33 -52.47
CA LYS A 58 -48.23 -5.21 -51.79
C LYS A 58 -48.51 -5.04 -50.30
N ILE A 59 -47.93 -5.92 -49.49
CA ILE A 59 -48.09 -5.92 -48.03
C ILE A 59 -46.70 -5.76 -47.42
N SER A 60 -46.54 -4.80 -46.50
CA SER A 60 -45.27 -4.60 -45.81
C SER A 60 -45.03 -5.68 -44.76
N TRP A 61 -43.77 -6.07 -44.55
CA TRP A 61 -43.38 -7.03 -43.52
C TRP A 61 -43.78 -6.60 -42.10
N SER A 62 -43.87 -5.29 -41.84
CA SER A 62 -44.31 -4.73 -40.55
C SER A 62 -45.79 -4.96 -40.24
N ASP A 63 -46.61 -5.16 -41.28
CA ASP A 63 -48.06 -5.22 -41.15
C ASP A 63 -48.54 -6.67 -40.96
N LEU A 64 -47.64 -7.65 -41.09
CA LEU A 64 -47.91 -9.07 -40.91
C LEU A 64 -47.90 -9.44 -39.42
N SER A 65 -48.82 -10.33 -39.04
CA SER A 65 -48.86 -10.87 -37.69
C SER A 65 -47.67 -11.78 -37.39
N GLN A 66 -47.29 -11.86 -36.11
CA GLN A 66 -46.23 -12.75 -35.62
C GLN A 66 -46.47 -14.24 -35.97
N ALA A 67 -47.73 -14.67 -36.08
CA ALA A 67 -48.07 -16.03 -36.48
C ALA A 67 -47.74 -16.26 -37.96
N THR A 68 -48.11 -15.31 -38.82
CA THR A 68 -47.85 -15.35 -40.26
C THR A 68 -46.36 -15.20 -40.58
N LEU A 69 -45.62 -14.34 -39.87
CA LEU A 69 -44.18 -14.20 -40.01
C LEU A 69 -43.43 -15.49 -39.63
N LYS A 70 -43.87 -16.20 -38.57
CA LYS A 70 -43.32 -17.51 -38.19
C LYS A 70 -43.62 -18.61 -39.20
N GLN A 71 -44.81 -18.60 -39.80
CA GLN A 71 -45.15 -19.52 -40.90
C GLN A 71 -44.31 -19.25 -42.14
N LEU A 72 -44.09 -17.97 -42.45
CA LEU A 72 -43.30 -17.58 -43.62
C LEU A 72 -41.80 -17.84 -43.43
N ALA A 73 -41.29 -17.74 -42.20
CA ALA A 73 -39.92 -18.12 -41.85
C ALA A 73 -39.62 -19.62 -41.95
N GLN A 74 -40.63 -20.50 -42.09
CA GLN A 74 -40.41 -21.92 -42.37
C GLN A 74 -39.85 -22.15 -43.78
N ASN A 75 -40.04 -21.18 -44.67
CA ASN A 75 -39.51 -21.23 -46.03
C ASN A 75 -38.12 -20.55 -46.09
N PRO A 76 -37.07 -21.22 -46.59
CA PRO A 76 -35.70 -20.72 -46.56
C PRO A 76 -35.48 -19.44 -47.40
N LYS A 77 -36.38 -19.15 -48.35
CA LYS A 77 -36.35 -17.93 -49.17
C LYS A 77 -36.85 -16.68 -48.42
N PHE A 78 -37.73 -16.86 -47.45
CA PHE A 78 -38.37 -15.76 -46.72
C PHE A 78 -37.79 -15.58 -45.30
N LEU A 79 -37.03 -16.56 -44.82
CA LEU A 79 -36.30 -16.56 -43.56
C LEU A 79 -35.46 -15.29 -43.32
N PRO A 80 -34.56 -14.85 -44.23
CA PRO A 80 -33.72 -13.67 -43.96
C PRO A 80 -34.50 -12.35 -43.87
N HIS A 81 -35.69 -12.28 -44.49
CA HIS A 81 -36.53 -11.09 -44.48
C HIS A 81 -37.57 -11.10 -43.37
N ALA A 82 -37.97 -12.28 -42.87
CA ALA A 82 -38.91 -12.43 -41.76
C ALA A 82 -38.22 -12.37 -40.38
N GLU A 83 -36.97 -12.83 -40.27
CA GLU A 83 -36.18 -12.84 -39.03
C GLU A 83 -36.12 -11.49 -38.30
N PRO A 84 -35.93 -10.34 -38.97
CA PRO A 84 -35.90 -9.04 -38.30
C PRO A 84 -37.23 -8.64 -37.66
N PHE A 85 -38.35 -9.16 -38.16
CA PHE A 85 -39.71 -8.80 -37.72
C PHE A 85 -40.30 -9.82 -36.74
N ILE A 86 -39.67 -10.99 -36.58
CA ILE A 86 -40.06 -11.96 -35.54
C ILE A 86 -39.52 -11.46 -34.20
N GLU A 87 -40.42 -11.13 -33.29
CA GLU A 87 -40.03 -10.66 -31.95
C GLU A 87 -39.32 -11.79 -31.19
N ILE A 88 -38.02 -11.60 -30.94
CA ILE A 88 -37.22 -12.52 -30.12
C ILE A 88 -37.85 -12.58 -28.71
N PRO A 89 -38.35 -13.75 -28.26
CA PRO A 89 -38.96 -13.88 -26.95
C PRO A 89 -37.96 -13.50 -25.85
N GLN A 90 -38.44 -12.80 -24.83
CA GLN A 90 -37.60 -12.21 -23.78
C GLN A 90 -36.63 -13.21 -23.12
N ALA A 91 -36.99 -14.49 -23.07
CA ALA A 91 -36.16 -15.58 -22.54
C ALA A 91 -34.82 -15.76 -23.28
N ASP A 92 -34.76 -15.51 -24.59
CA ASP A 92 -33.52 -15.67 -25.37
C ASP A 92 -32.64 -14.42 -25.32
N ARG A 93 -33.24 -13.25 -25.07
CA ARG A 93 -32.49 -12.01 -24.78
C ARG A 93 -31.70 -12.13 -23.46
N VAL A 94 -32.28 -12.79 -22.46
CA VAL A 94 -31.62 -13.02 -21.16
C VAL A 94 -30.41 -13.94 -21.32
N LYS A 95 -30.51 -15.00 -22.14
CA LYS A 95 -29.39 -15.93 -22.40
C LYS A 95 -28.25 -15.29 -23.18
N LYS A 96 -28.54 -14.48 -24.20
CA LYS A 96 -27.51 -13.81 -25.02
C LYS A 96 -26.76 -12.70 -24.28
N THR A 97 -27.32 -12.18 -23.19
CA THR A 97 -26.74 -11.09 -22.38
C THR A 97 -25.89 -11.60 -21.21
N ALA A 98 -25.87 -12.92 -20.94
CA ALA A 98 -24.99 -13.50 -19.93
C ALA A 98 -23.54 -13.59 -20.46
N VAL A 99 -22.80 -12.49 -20.35
CA VAL A 99 -21.37 -12.45 -20.68
C VAL A 99 -20.60 -13.29 -19.67
N PRO A 100 -19.89 -14.36 -20.07
CA PRO A 100 -19.04 -15.11 -19.16
C PRO A 100 -17.83 -14.25 -18.78
N ILE A 101 -17.85 -13.74 -17.55
CA ILE A 101 -16.76 -12.90 -17.01
C ILE A 101 -15.62 -13.83 -16.58
N THR A 102 -14.66 -14.08 -17.48
CA THR A 102 -13.37 -14.66 -17.11
C THR A 102 -12.58 -13.59 -16.36
N GLN A 103 -12.42 -13.76 -15.05
CA GLN A 103 -11.58 -12.85 -14.27
C GLN A 103 -10.13 -12.96 -14.77
N PRO A 104 -9.43 -11.83 -15.00
CA PRO A 104 -8.04 -11.87 -15.40
C PRO A 104 -7.20 -12.57 -14.32
N PRO A 105 -6.11 -13.26 -14.69
CA PRO A 105 -5.23 -13.90 -13.73
C PRO A 105 -4.66 -12.85 -12.78
N ARG A 106 -5.16 -12.82 -11.54
CA ARG A 106 -4.64 -11.94 -10.50
C ARG A 106 -3.31 -12.52 -10.02
N LEU A 107 -2.27 -11.69 -9.93
CA LEU A 107 -1.06 -12.05 -9.20
C LEU A 107 -1.47 -12.35 -7.75
N THR A 108 -1.27 -13.59 -7.33
CA THR A 108 -1.43 -13.99 -5.94
C THR A 108 -0.30 -13.35 -5.12
N LEU A 109 -0.63 -12.85 -3.94
CA LEU A 109 0.41 -12.38 -3.03
C LEU A 109 1.32 -13.57 -2.68
N PRO A 110 2.66 -13.41 -2.72
CA PRO A 110 3.56 -14.45 -2.26
C PRO A 110 3.27 -14.78 -0.80
N ALA A 111 3.34 -16.06 -0.45
CA ALA A 111 3.12 -16.52 0.92
C ALA A 111 4.05 -15.74 1.86
N LYS A 112 3.49 -15.18 2.95
CA LYS A 112 4.26 -14.44 3.95
C LYS A 112 5.32 -15.39 4.54
N GLY A 113 6.59 -15.14 4.24
CA GLY A 113 7.70 -15.91 4.79
C GLY A 113 7.78 -15.72 6.31
N SER A 114 8.05 -16.80 7.04
CA SER A 114 8.31 -16.75 8.48
C SER A 114 9.72 -16.20 8.74
N LEU A 115 9.85 -15.19 9.60
CA LEU A 115 11.14 -14.59 9.98
C LEU A 115 12.08 -15.63 10.59
N LEU A 116 11.57 -16.51 11.46
CA LEU A 116 12.35 -17.60 12.05
C LEU A 116 12.79 -18.59 10.96
N GLY A 117 11.91 -18.90 10.01
CA GLY A 117 12.23 -19.74 8.86
C GLY A 117 13.32 -19.12 7.97
N ALA A 118 13.32 -17.80 7.80
CA ALA A 118 14.35 -17.08 7.05
C ALA A 118 15.69 -17.03 7.80
N LEU A 119 15.66 -16.93 9.14
CA LEU A 119 16.85 -16.91 10.00
C LEU A 119 17.59 -18.26 10.00
N PHE A 120 16.87 -19.39 10.05
CA PHE A 120 17.49 -20.72 10.03
C PHE A 120 17.67 -21.29 8.61
N GLY A 121 16.91 -20.81 7.63
CA GLY A 121 16.95 -21.30 6.25
C GLY A 121 17.96 -20.59 5.35
N SER A 122 18.54 -19.47 5.78
CA SER A 122 19.52 -18.72 4.99
C SER A 122 20.89 -18.69 5.67
N SER A 123 21.96 -18.80 4.87
CA SER A 123 23.34 -18.69 5.37
C SER A 123 23.61 -17.34 6.04
N VAL A 124 23.00 -16.26 5.52
CA VAL A 124 23.05 -14.93 6.13
C VAL A 124 22.34 -14.90 7.49
N GLY A 125 21.18 -15.57 7.61
CA GLY A 125 20.47 -15.70 8.87
C GLY A 125 21.26 -16.43 9.95
N LEU A 126 21.94 -17.53 9.57
CA LEU A 126 22.85 -18.25 10.47
C LEU A 126 24.04 -17.38 10.90
N PHE A 127 24.65 -16.63 9.98
CA PHE A 127 25.72 -15.68 10.32
C PHE A 127 25.25 -14.62 11.32
N CYS A 128 24.06 -14.05 11.12
CA CYS A 128 23.45 -13.11 12.06
C CYS A 128 23.19 -13.77 13.43
N LEU A 129 22.72 -15.03 13.47
CA LEU A 129 22.54 -15.76 14.73
C LEU A 129 23.86 -15.94 15.48
N PHE A 130 24.95 -16.29 14.79
CA PHE A 130 26.27 -16.40 15.41
C PHE A 130 26.78 -15.06 15.95
N LEU A 131 26.56 -13.96 15.23
CA LEU A 131 26.92 -12.62 15.71
C LEU A 131 26.13 -12.21 16.95
N ILE A 132 24.82 -12.44 16.96
CA ILE A 132 23.96 -12.14 18.12
C ILE A 132 24.39 -13.02 19.30
N TYR A 133 24.69 -14.30 19.05
CA TYR A 133 25.19 -15.21 20.08
C TYR A 133 26.55 -14.77 20.64
N ALA A 134 27.49 -14.38 19.79
CA ALA A 134 28.79 -13.86 20.20
C ALA A 134 28.66 -12.56 21.00
N ALA A 135 27.79 -11.65 20.58
CA ALA A 135 27.50 -10.42 21.32
C ALA A 135 26.92 -10.72 22.71
N ASN A 136 26.06 -11.75 22.81
CA ASN A 136 25.53 -12.21 24.09
C ASN A 136 26.61 -12.84 25.00
N LEU A 137 27.55 -13.62 24.44
CA LEU A 137 28.71 -14.12 25.20
C LEU A 137 29.61 -12.97 25.68
N TYR A 138 29.87 -12.00 24.81
CA TYR A 138 30.66 -10.82 25.15
C TYR A 138 29.99 -9.97 26.24
N ALA A 139 28.68 -9.80 26.19
CA ALA A 139 27.94 -9.14 27.27
C ALA A 139 28.09 -9.89 28.61
N GLY A 140 28.08 -11.23 28.58
CA GLY A 140 28.37 -12.04 29.77
C GLY A 140 29.80 -11.84 30.30
N TYR A 141 30.79 -11.74 29.40
CA TYR A 141 32.18 -11.44 29.77
C TYR A 141 32.31 -10.09 30.48
N GLU A 142 31.78 -9.03 29.88
CA GLU A 142 31.82 -7.67 30.43
C GLU A 142 31.10 -7.59 31.79
N VAL A 143 29.93 -8.22 31.91
CA VAL A 143 29.21 -8.27 33.20
C VAL A 143 30.03 -9.00 34.26
N GLY A 144 30.71 -10.10 33.91
CA GLY A 144 31.60 -10.81 34.81
C GLY A 144 32.73 -9.93 35.34
N VAL A 145 33.39 -9.18 34.44
CA VAL A 145 34.46 -8.24 34.80
C VAL A 145 33.94 -7.09 35.67
N VAL A 146 32.86 -6.43 35.28
CA VAL A 146 32.29 -5.27 35.99
C VAL A 146 31.74 -5.63 37.36
N ARG A 147 31.17 -6.84 37.51
CA ARG A 147 30.58 -7.29 38.78
C ARG A 147 31.51 -8.17 39.61
N ALA A 148 32.77 -8.34 39.18
CA ALA A 148 33.79 -9.14 39.83
C ALA A 148 33.36 -10.62 40.06
N TYR A 149 32.55 -11.15 39.13
CA TYR A 149 32.23 -12.57 39.05
C TYR A 149 33.20 -13.29 38.11
N SER A 150 33.35 -14.61 38.25
CA SER A 150 34.25 -15.37 37.38
C SER A 150 33.77 -15.29 35.91
N PRO A 151 34.59 -14.77 34.98
CA PRO A 151 34.15 -14.53 33.60
C PRO A 151 33.70 -15.81 32.89
N ALA A 152 34.34 -16.94 33.20
CA ALA A 152 33.96 -18.24 32.65
C ALA A 152 32.55 -18.68 33.05
N LEU A 153 32.15 -18.41 34.30
CA LEU A 153 30.81 -18.75 34.79
C LEU A 153 29.77 -17.84 34.14
N THR A 154 29.99 -16.53 34.15
CA THR A 154 29.03 -15.58 33.56
C THR A 154 28.88 -15.79 32.05
N CYS A 155 29.97 -16.09 31.33
CA CYS A 155 29.89 -16.49 29.91
C CYS A 155 29.16 -17.81 29.71
N GLY A 156 29.41 -18.82 30.55
CA GLY A 156 28.75 -20.12 30.48
C GLY A 156 27.24 -20.03 30.69
N ILE A 157 26.80 -19.20 31.65
CA ILE A 157 25.36 -18.96 31.88
C ILE A 157 24.76 -18.14 30.74
N SER A 158 25.49 -17.16 30.21
CA SER A 158 25.05 -16.40 29.03
C SER A 158 24.87 -17.31 27.80
N ALA A 159 25.71 -18.33 27.65
CA ALA A 159 25.62 -19.30 26.56
C ALA A 159 24.35 -20.18 26.62
N VAL A 160 23.87 -20.51 27.82
CA VAL A 160 22.68 -21.36 28.04
C VAL A 160 21.39 -20.56 28.07
N ALA A 161 21.42 -19.38 28.69
CA ALA A 161 20.28 -18.48 28.83
C ALA A 161 20.65 -17.09 28.25
N PRO A 162 20.57 -16.92 26.92
CA PRO A 162 20.86 -15.64 26.27
C PRO A 162 20.00 -14.53 26.84
N VAL A 163 20.57 -13.33 26.97
CA VAL A 163 19.95 -12.12 27.54
C VAL A 163 19.66 -12.23 29.04
N ILE A 164 18.99 -13.29 29.49
CA ILE A 164 18.61 -13.50 30.89
C ILE A 164 19.85 -13.69 31.78
N GLY A 165 20.83 -14.47 31.34
CA GLY A 165 22.05 -14.74 32.09
C GLY A 165 22.81 -13.45 32.47
N PRO A 166 23.23 -12.62 31.49
CA PRO A 166 23.90 -11.35 31.77
C PRO A 166 23.07 -10.40 32.64
N ILE A 167 21.74 -10.34 32.45
CA ILE A 167 20.86 -9.50 33.28
C ILE A 167 20.86 -9.95 34.74
N ILE A 168 20.81 -11.25 35.01
CA ILE A 168 20.83 -11.78 36.39
C ILE A 168 22.13 -11.37 37.10
N PHE A 169 23.29 -11.54 36.45
CA PHE A 169 24.57 -11.12 37.03
C PHE A 169 24.70 -9.60 37.18
N LEU A 170 24.05 -8.84 36.31
CA LEU A 170 23.95 -7.38 36.45
C LEU A 170 23.02 -6.98 37.61
N CYS A 171 22.04 -7.79 37.98
CA CYS A 171 21.18 -7.53 39.14
C CYS A 171 21.78 -8.03 40.46
N LEU A 172 22.72 -8.97 40.42
CA LEU A 172 23.44 -9.48 41.59
C LEU A 172 24.45 -8.46 42.14
N PRO A 173 24.67 -8.41 43.46
CA PRO A 173 25.64 -7.49 44.07
C PRO A 173 27.05 -7.77 43.56
N THR A 174 27.88 -6.73 43.43
CA THR A 174 29.29 -6.87 43.03
C THR A 174 30.03 -7.74 44.02
N HIS A 175 30.58 -8.87 43.58
CA HIS A 175 31.45 -9.71 44.41
C HIS A 175 32.86 -9.15 44.39
N MET A 176 33.04 -7.96 44.96
CA MET A 176 34.37 -7.55 45.40
C MET A 176 34.74 -8.54 46.48
N GLY A 177 35.66 -9.47 46.18
CA GLY A 177 36.30 -10.24 47.24
C GLY A 177 36.69 -9.23 48.30
N ALA A 178 36.30 -9.48 49.56
CA ALA A 178 36.86 -8.75 50.69
C ALA A 178 38.33 -8.60 50.37
N ALA A 179 38.78 -7.33 50.25
CA ALA A 179 40.17 -6.99 49.96
C ALA A 179 40.97 -8.01 50.72
N THR A 180 41.69 -8.87 49.98
CA THR A 180 42.53 -9.94 50.49
C THR A 180 42.93 -9.51 51.88
N GLU A 181 42.42 -10.22 52.91
CA GLU A 181 42.91 -10.08 54.27
C GLU A 181 44.37 -9.78 54.10
N ALA A 182 44.75 -8.59 54.56
CA ALA A 182 46.13 -8.18 54.59
C ALA A 182 46.90 -9.44 54.93
N SER A 183 47.65 -9.96 53.95
CA SER A 183 48.75 -10.81 54.26
C SER A 183 49.58 -9.88 55.10
N ALA A 184 49.38 -9.98 56.41
CA ALA A 184 50.01 -9.12 57.39
C ALA A 184 51.48 -9.22 57.04
N PRO A 185 52.12 -8.12 56.63
CA PRO A 185 53.57 -8.12 56.57
C PRO A 185 54.01 -8.54 57.98
N PRO A 186 54.90 -9.52 58.14
CA PRO A 186 55.41 -9.86 59.47
C PRO A 186 55.95 -8.56 60.11
N PRO A 187 55.76 -8.38 61.43
CA PRO A 187 55.97 -7.10 62.09
C PRO A 187 57.41 -6.60 61.84
N PRO A 188 57.61 -5.34 61.44
CA PRO A 188 58.95 -4.80 61.25
C PRO A 188 59.68 -4.67 62.60
N PRO A 189 60.98 -5.00 62.68
CA PRO A 189 61.79 -4.72 63.86
C PRO A 189 61.96 -3.19 64.08
N PRO A 190 62.30 -2.75 65.30
CA PRO A 190 62.19 -1.35 65.71
C PRO A 190 63.14 -0.43 64.95
N ALA A 191 62.68 0.81 64.74
CA ALA A 191 63.30 1.85 63.96
C ALA A 191 64.68 2.32 64.47
N GLU A 192 65.60 2.55 63.54
CA GLU A 192 66.68 3.53 63.65
C GLU A 192 66.36 4.72 62.75
N GLU A 193 66.60 5.91 63.28
CA GLU A 193 66.33 7.24 62.73
C GLU A 193 67.32 7.63 61.60
N GLU A 194 66.97 8.73 60.91
CA GLU A 194 67.79 9.62 60.03
C GLU A 194 67.35 9.69 58.54
N PRO A 195 67.47 10.86 57.88
CA PRO A 195 66.26 11.58 57.48
C PRO A 195 66.15 11.94 55.98
N VAL A 196 64.91 12.36 55.64
CA VAL A 196 64.45 13.29 54.58
C VAL A 196 65.26 13.46 53.28
N THR A 197 64.58 13.31 52.14
CA THR A 197 64.69 14.30 51.05
C THR A 197 63.37 14.45 50.31
N SER A 198 63.03 15.72 50.09
CA SER A 198 61.84 16.32 49.52
C SER A 198 61.57 15.99 48.05
N SER A 199 60.31 16.03 47.62
CA SER A 199 59.91 16.92 46.52
C SER A 199 58.40 17.21 46.49
N PHE A 200 58.09 18.51 46.57
CA PHE A 200 56.94 19.25 46.00
C PHE A 200 55.51 18.82 46.41
N ALA A 201 54.80 19.54 47.31
CA ALA A 201 54.08 20.82 47.10
C ALA A 201 53.18 20.75 45.86
N GLY A 202 51.85 20.91 45.88
CA GLY A 202 50.85 21.57 46.72
C GLY A 202 49.72 21.92 45.71
N ASP A 203 48.50 22.30 46.02
CA ASP A 203 47.74 22.46 47.24
C ASP A 203 46.28 22.41 46.80
N THR A 204 45.43 21.95 47.69
CA THR A 204 43.98 22.07 47.63
C THR A 204 43.53 23.51 47.74
N GLN A 205 42.54 23.92 46.94
CA GLN A 205 41.64 25.00 47.38
C GLN A 205 40.22 24.83 46.86
N ALA A 206 39.33 24.70 47.84
CA ALA A 206 37.89 24.80 47.75
C ALA A 206 37.45 26.26 47.59
N ALA A 207 36.40 26.50 46.82
CA ALA A 207 35.43 27.60 46.97
C ALA A 207 34.31 27.32 45.95
N GLU A 208 33.16 26.83 46.40
CA GLU A 208 31.94 27.64 46.62
C GLU A 208 31.17 27.96 45.33
N HIS A 209 29.98 27.36 45.22
CA HIS A 209 28.91 27.79 44.33
C HIS A 209 28.43 29.20 44.70
N PRO A 210 27.80 29.92 43.76
CA PRO A 210 26.35 29.92 43.88
C PRO A 210 25.60 29.83 42.55
N SER A 211 24.51 29.07 42.64
CA SER A 211 23.32 29.11 41.81
C SER A 211 22.81 30.55 41.65
N SER A 212 22.57 31.00 40.42
CA SER A 212 21.71 32.16 40.14
C SER A 212 20.84 31.92 38.92
N LEU A 213 19.53 31.95 39.17
CA LEU A 213 18.45 32.03 38.19
C LEU A 213 18.47 33.44 37.58
N HIS A 214 18.48 33.55 36.26
CA HIS A 214 18.19 34.81 35.58
C HIS A 214 16.92 34.67 34.74
N PHE A 215 15.85 35.32 35.20
CA PHE A 215 14.73 35.74 34.37
C PHE A 215 14.85 37.26 34.13
N ALA A 216 14.55 37.63 32.88
CA ALA A 216 14.26 38.96 32.35
C ALA A 216 15.42 39.98 32.31
N ASP A 217 15.88 40.26 31.09
CA ASP A 217 15.87 41.65 30.65
C ASP A 217 15.42 41.77 29.20
N GLN A 218 14.38 42.57 29.01
CA GLN A 218 13.78 42.91 27.73
C GLN A 218 14.33 44.30 27.41
N SER A 219 15.41 44.38 26.64
CA SER A 219 15.92 45.66 26.12
C SER A 219 16.08 45.59 24.61
N HIS A 220 15.30 46.42 23.93
CA HIS A 220 15.48 46.77 22.53
C HIS A 220 16.80 47.55 22.39
N ALA A 221 17.78 46.95 21.74
CA ALA A 221 18.92 47.66 21.18
C ALA A 221 19.10 47.22 19.72
N ALA A 222 18.76 48.14 18.81
CA ALA A 222 18.89 47.96 17.37
C ALA A 222 20.38 48.05 16.97
N ALA A 223 20.99 46.88 16.77
CA ALA A 223 22.05 46.65 15.80
C ALA A 223 21.55 45.47 14.96
N ALA A 224 21.83 45.46 13.65
CA ALA A 224 21.36 44.43 12.71
C ALA A 224 21.92 43.04 13.09
N ALA A 225 21.24 42.39 14.03
CA ALA A 225 21.62 41.12 14.61
C ALA A 225 20.72 40.04 14.00
N LEU A 226 21.37 39.10 13.30
CA LEU A 226 20.75 37.89 12.81
C LEU A 226 19.99 37.20 13.96
N PRO A 227 18.78 36.66 13.73
CA PRO A 227 17.99 36.04 14.78
C PRO A 227 18.78 34.89 15.44
N PRO A 228 18.77 34.79 16.79
CA PRO A 228 19.53 33.77 17.50
C PRO A 228 19.06 32.36 17.12
N THR A 229 20.02 31.44 16.94
CA THR A 229 19.73 30.03 16.61
C THR A 229 18.87 29.40 17.71
N GLN A 230 17.64 29.01 17.37
CA GLN A 230 16.74 28.35 18.31
C GLN A 230 16.96 26.84 18.25
N VAL A 231 17.23 26.23 19.40
CA VAL A 231 17.52 24.80 19.51
C VAL A 231 16.42 24.11 20.30
N PHE A 232 15.77 23.13 19.68
CA PHE A 232 14.77 22.27 20.30
C PHE A 232 15.36 20.86 20.44
N GLN A 233 15.54 20.39 21.67
CA GLN A 233 16.09 19.06 21.97
C GLN A 233 14.97 18.06 22.31
N ARG A 234 15.16 16.80 21.90
CA ARG A 234 14.28 15.70 22.33
C ARG A 234 14.45 15.48 23.83
N GLY A 235 13.33 15.47 24.56
CA GLY A 235 13.28 15.36 26.02
C GLY A 235 12.82 16.65 26.71
N GLN A 236 13.13 17.82 26.12
CA GLN A 236 12.54 19.10 26.53
C GLN A 236 11.24 19.38 25.77
N PHE A 237 11.21 19.01 24.49
CA PHE A 237 10.03 19.11 23.64
C PHE A 237 9.63 17.74 23.10
N THR A 238 8.32 17.48 23.07
CA THR A 238 7.77 16.31 22.41
C THR A 238 7.56 16.62 20.93
N PHE A 239 8.39 16.06 20.06
CA PHE A 239 8.24 16.18 18.62
C PHE A 239 7.06 15.35 18.14
N ASN A 240 5.91 16.01 17.98
CA ASN A 240 4.71 15.45 17.39
C ASN A 240 4.22 16.36 16.25
N ARG A 241 3.23 15.89 15.49
CA ARG A 241 2.62 16.66 14.41
C ARG A 241 2.25 18.09 14.83
N ARG A 242 1.59 18.24 15.98
CA ARG A 242 1.13 19.54 16.51
C ARG A 242 2.31 20.48 16.78
N PHE A 243 3.40 19.98 17.35
CA PHE A 243 4.59 20.78 17.61
C PHE A 243 5.17 21.36 16.31
N ILE A 244 5.29 20.52 15.27
CA ILE A 244 5.85 20.95 13.99
C ILE A 244 4.92 21.95 13.28
N GLU A 245 3.62 21.69 13.25
CA GLU A 245 2.64 22.59 12.65
C GLU A 245 2.57 23.95 13.36
N THR A 246 2.74 23.98 14.69
CA THR A 246 2.63 25.22 15.48
C THR A 246 3.92 26.04 15.51
N LYS A 247 5.08 25.40 15.64
CA LYS A 247 6.37 26.10 15.73
C LYS A 247 7.02 26.38 14.37
N PHE A 248 6.73 25.55 13.37
CA PHE A 248 7.37 25.63 12.05
C PHE A 248 6.35 25.79 10.90
N SER A 249 5.20 26.41 11.17
CA SER A 249 4.13 26.69 10.18
C SER A 249 4.66 27.36 8.90
N HIS A 250 5.66 28.22 9.04
CA HIS A 250 6.28 28.98 7.95
C HIS A 250 7.01 28.10 6.93
N PHE A 251 7.43 26.88 7.31
CA PHE A 251 8.10 25.94 6.40
C PHE A 251 7.11 25.14 5.53
N PHE A 252 5.79 25.25 5.75
CA PHE A 252 4.77 24.60 4.92
C PHE A 252 4.40 25.43 3.68
N THR A 253 4.53 26.75 3.75
CA THR A 253 4.19 27.65 2.64
C THR A 253 5.31 27.76 1.62
N VAL A 254 4.96 27.79 0.33
CA VAL A 254 5.93 27.96 -0.78
C VAL A 254 6.57 29.36 -0.74
N VAL A 255 5.81 30.37 -0.31
CA VAL A 255 6.26 31.76 -0.23
C VAL A 255 6.54 32.11 1.23
N ARG A 256 7.83 32.30 1.56
CA ARG A 256 8.26 32.74 2.89
C ARG A 256 8.11 34.26 3.03
N ARG A 257 7.64 34.73 4.18
CA ARG A 257 7.54 36.17 4.50
C ARG A 257 8.94 36.75 4.76
N ASP A 258 9.12 38.04 4.45
CA ASP A 258 10.45 38.70 4.39
C ASP A 258 11.34 38.50 5.62
N ALA A 259 10.75 38.47 6.82
CA ALA A 259 11.50 38.30 8.06
C ALA A 259 12.09 36.88 8.28
N GLU A 260 11.65 35.89 7.51
CA GLU A 260 11.95 34.47 7.74
C GLU A 260 12.44 33.74 6.48
N LYS A 261 12.64 34.47 5.38
CA LYS A 261 13.14 33.92 4.10
C LYS A 261 14.48 33.21 4.29
N ASP A 262 15.35 33.79 5.11
CA ASP A 262 16.72 33.32 5.34
C ASP A 262 16.84 32.34 6.52
N LEU A 263 15.73 31.88 7.11
CA LEU A 263 15.77 30.84 8.13
C LEU A 263 15.89 29.45 7.51
N VAL A 264 16.76 28.64 8.09
CA VAL A 264 17.07 27.27 7.68
C VAL A 264 16.78 26.33 8.84
N LEU A 265 16.00 25.28 8.55
CA LEU A 265 15.62 24.27 9.52
C LEU A 265 16.58 23.08 9.39
N LEU A 266 17.38 22.84 10.42
CA LEU A 266 18.24 21.66 10.52
C LEU A 266 17.58 20.64 11.43
N VAL A 267 17.31 19.45 10.88
CA VAL A 267 16.75 18.33 11.64
C VAL A 267 17.83 17.27 11.81
N LYS A 268 18.22 17.02 13.06
CA LYS A 268 19.18 15.98 13.41
C LYS A 268 18.47 14.68 13.75
N THR A 269 18.88 13.63 13.07
CA THR A 269 18.37 12.26 13.26
C THR A 269 19.56 11.30 13.42
N PRO A 270 19.35 10.06 13.90
CA PRO A 270 20.38 9.02 13.88
C PRO A 270 20.96 8.76 12.48
N ARG A 271 20.18 9.03 11.42
CA ARG A 271 20.59 8.82 10.02
C ARG A 271 21.47 9.95 9.48
N GLY A 272 21.59 11.06 10.22
CA GLY A 272 22.32 12.26 9.82
C GLY A 272 21.53 13.54 10.02
N GLU A 273 22.14 14.64 9.59
CA GLU A 273 21.57 15.99 9.65
C GLU A 273 20.95 16.37 8.30
N PHE A 274 19.68 16.78 8.33
CA PHE A 274 18.92 17.18 7.15
C PHE A 274 18.68 18.67 7.15
N ASN A 275 19.10 19.35 6.07
CA ASN A 275 18.84 20.76 5.84
C ASN A 275 17.49 20.91 5.11
N VAL A 276 16.44 21.18 5.88
CA VAL A 276 15.05 21.23 5.43
C VAL A 276 14.73 22.62 4.87
N HIS A 277 14.41 22.66 3.59
CA HIS A 277 13.96 23.88 2.93
C HIS A 277 12.44 24.02 2.97
N ARG A 278 11.71 22.92 2.86
CA ARG A 278 10.26 22.96 2.87
C ARG A 278 9.70 21.67 3.44
N ILE A 279 8.59 21.78 4.16
CA ILE A 279 7.79 20.64 4.59
C ILE A 279 6.68 20.46 3.56
N SER A 280 6.74 19.36 2.80
CA SER A 280 5.78 19.05 1.75
C SER A 280 4.46 18.53 2.33
N ARG A 281 4.56 17.60 3.27
CA ARG A 281 3.41 16.98 3.95
C ARG A 281 3.81 16.49 5.34
N ILE A 282 2.83 16.44 6.24
CA ILE A 282 2.99 15.90 7.58
C ILE A 282 1.95 14.82 7.82
N SER A 283 2.40 13.65 8.27
CA SER A 283 1.54 12.50 8.60
C SER A 283 1.39 12.37 10.12
N ALA A 284 0.75 11.29 10.58
CA ALA A 284 0.59 11.03 12.01
C ALA A 284 1.92 10.74 12.71
N ASN A 285 2.84 10.05 12.04
CA ASN A 285 4.10 9.56 12.62
C ASN A 285 5.35 10.09 11.92
N ASP A 286 5.24 10.54 10.66
CA ASP A 286 6.36 10.94 9.82
C ASP A 286 6.17 12.34 9.22
N LEU A 287 7.30 13.04 9.06
CA LEU A 287 7.44 14.31 8.37
C LEU A 287 8.04 14.10 6.98
N HIS A 288 7.42 14.63 5.95
CA HIS A 288 8.03 14.67 4.62
C HIS A 288 8.57 16.07 4.35
N ALA A 289 9.88 16.13 4.15
CA ALA A 289 10.61 17.37 3.97
C ALA A 289 11.42 17.33 2.68
N GLU A 290 11.37 18.42 1.93
CA GLU A 290 12.28 18.70 0.83
C GLU A 290 13.62 19.12 1.43
N VAL A 291 14.62 18.26 1.27
CA VAL A 291 15.99 18.46 1.73
C VAL A 291 16.86 18.76 0.53
N LYS A 292 17.74 19.76 0.66
CA LYS A 292 18.73 20.08 -0.37
C LYS A 292 20.03 19.34 -0.07
N LYS A 293 20.42 18.41 -0.94
CA LYS A 293 21.68 17.68 -0.86
C LYS A 293 22.54 18.08 -2.06
N GLY A 294 23.34 19.13 -1.89
CA GLY A 294 24.12 19.73 -2.97
C GLY A 294 23.24 20.52 -3.96
N PRO A 295 23.34 20.31 -5.29
CA PRO A 295 22.52 21.01 -6.27
C PRO A 295 21.10 20.44 -6.44
N ALA A 296 20.83 19.24 -5.91
CA ALA A 296 19.54 18.57 -6.06
C ALA A 296 18.68 18.70 -4.79
N THR A 297 17.36 18.85 -5.00
CA THR A 297 16.35 18.81 -3.93
C THR A 297 15.70 17.43 -3.96
N SER A 298 15.69 16.75 -2.81
CA SER A 298 15.09 15.42 -2.64
C SER A 298 14.09 15.43 -1.50
N GLU A 299 12.93 14.81 -1.70
CA GLU A 299 11.94 14.62 -0.64
C GLU A 299 12.34 13.42 0.24
N VAL A 300 12.41 13.63 1.55
CA VAL A 300 12.80 12.61 2.53
C VAL A 300 11.71 12.46 3.58
N SER A 301 11.38 11.21 3.93
CA SER A 301 10.51 10.88 5.06
C SER A 301 11.32 10.72 6.34
N ILE A 302 11.01 11.54 7.35
CA ILE A 302 11.66 11.57 8.66
C ILE A 302 10.63 11.21 9.74
N PRO A 303 10.72 10.04 10.39
CA PRO A 303 9.85 9.66 11.50
C PRO A 303 10.09 10.53 12.73
N PHE A 304 9.02 10.93 13.42
CA PHE A 304 9.12 11.76 14.63
C PHE A 304 9.92 11.08 15.75
N GLY A 305 9.82 9.76 15.87
CA GLY A 305 10.56 8.97 16.86
C GLY A 305 12.08 9.01 16.67
N GLU A 306 12.55 9.44 15.51
CA GLU A 306 13.98 9.52 15.19
C GLU A 306 14.55 10.92 15.36
N ILE A 307 13.74 11.97 15.44
CA ILE A 307 14.23 13.34 15.54
C ILE A 307 14.87 13.56 16.90
N GLN A 308 16.19 13.76 16.96
CA GLN A 308 16.92 14.04 18.19
C GLN A 308 16.89 15.53 18.54
N GLU A 309 17.07 16.38 17.54
CA GLU A 309 17.20 17.81 17.72
C GLU A 309 16.71 18.54 16.46
N ILE A 310 16.06 19.70 16.66
CA ILE A 310 15.69 20.61 15.59
C ILE A 310 16.34 21.96 15.89
N ARG A 311 17.15 22.47 14.96
CA ARG A 311 17.77 23.80 15.03
C ARG A 311 17.17 24.70 13.96
N LEU A 312 16.76 25.88 14.36
CA LEU A 312 16.38 26.95 13.46
C LEU A 312 17.52 27.96 13.44
N LYS A 313 18.24 28.05 12.31
CA LYS A 313 19.38 28.96 12.14
C LYS A 313 19.15 29.93 11.00
N HIS A 314 19.81 31.08 11.02
CA HIS A 314 19.90 31.93 9.83
C HIS A 314 20.82 31.27 8.79
N LYS A 315 20.58 31.52 7.51
CA LYS A 315 21.37 31.00 6.39
C LYS A 315 22.84 31.47 6.45
N ASP A 316 23.05 32.65 7.01
CA ASP A 316 24.35 33.32 7.13
C ASP A 316 25.01 33.17 8.51
N ALA A 317 24.49 32.26 9.35
CA ALA A 317 24.99 31.95 10.69
C ALA A 317 25.71 30.59 10.77
#